data_AF-A0A078B0F4-F1
#
_entry.id   AF-A0A078B0F4-F1
#
_cell.length_a   1.000
_cell.length_b   1.000
_cell.length_c   1.000
_cell.angle_alpha   90.00
_cell.angle_beta   90.00
_cell.angle_gamma   90.00
#
_symmetry.space_group_name_H-M   'P 1'
#
loop_
_entity.id
_entity.type
_entity.pdbx_description
1 polymer ?
#
loop_
_entity_poly.entity_id
_entity_poly.type
_entity_poly.pdbx_seq_one_letter_code
_entity_poly.pdbx_strand_id
1 'polypeptide(L)'
;MLVSFGGVLVIVYFSTQDNAKQQSTGMAQVSQFMFITAIIMNFVSASTLGLTSVVIRQLKGLHWSILSGFQGCMSSIVSIIIWIIYRFVYMREYIPYFFTLNDYLYIFCLGITAGLAQISWIKALQFDKAGRCASLTLLNIVFGFLFDVLIFNYNLRIYEILGGSVIILCSAFVFIIKLRTKDE
;
A
#
# COMPACT_ATOMS: atom_id res chain seq x y z
N MET A 1 -13.60 10.81 2.29
CA MET A 1 -12.35 10.88 1.50
C MET A 1 -11.48 12.06 1.89
N LEU A 2 -11.95 13.31 1.80
CA LEU A 2 -11.14 14.47 2.23
C LEU A 2 -10.76 14.41 3.72
N VAL A 3 -11.71 14.02 4.59
CA VAL A 3 -11.46 13.87 6.03
C VAL A 3 -10.44 12.77 6.34
N SER A 4 -10.57 11.60 5.70
CA SER A 4 -9.61 10.49 5.85
C SER A 4 -8.23 10.85 5.28
N PHE A 5 -8.16 11.62 4.19
CA PHE A 5 -6.91 12.14 3.65
C PHE A 5 -6.25 13.14 4.60
N GLY A 6 -7.04 14.01 5.25
CA GLY A 6 -6.56 14.88 6.32
C GLY A 6 -5.95 14.11 7.50
N GLY A 7 -6.60 13.02 7.92
CA GLY A 7 -6.05 12.12 8.95
C GLY A 7 -4.69 11.54 8.58
N VAL A 8 -4.52 11.10 7.32
CA VAL A 8 -3.24 10.61 6.81
C VAL A 8 -2.19 11.74 6.75
N LEU A 9 -2.55 12.94 6.30
CA LEU A 9 -1.62 14.07 6.26
C LEU A 9 -1.09 14.44 7.65
N VAL A 10 -1.95 14.41 8.66
CA VAL A 10 -1.54 14.65 10.06
C VAL A 10 -0.50 13.62 10.49
N ILE A 11 -0.76 12.34 10.24
CA ILE A 11 0.19 11.25 10.57
C ILE A 11 1.52 11.47 9.85
N VAL A 12 1.48 11.74 8.54
CA VAL A 12 2.68 11.91 7.71
C VAL A 12 3.48 13.14 8.13
N TYR A 13 2.82 14.26 8.44
CA TYR A 13 3.50 15.49 8.85
C TYR A 13 4.29 15.29 10.15
N PHE A 14 3.65 14.73 11.18
CA PHE A 14 4.32 14.49 12.46
C PHE A 14 5.37 13.37 12.37
N SER A 15 5.07 12.30 11.63
CA SER A 15 6.05 11.23 11.38
C SER A 15 7.28 11.76 10.64
N THR A 16 7.12 12.64 9.65
CA THR A 16 8.25 13.25 8.93
C THR A 16 9.11 14.11 9.84
N GLN A 17 8.51 14.86 10.76
CA GLN A 17 9.23 15.69 11.72
C GLN A 17 10.09 14.84 12.68
N ASP A 18 9.57 13.69 13.10
CA ASP A 18 10.30 12.77 13.98
C ASP A 18 11.38 11.98 13.24
N ASN A 19 11.10 11.55 12.00
CA ASN A 19 12.11 10.94 11.12
C ASN A 19 13.25 11.92 10.82
N ALA A 20 12.95 13.20 10.57
CA ALA A 20 13.98 14.22 10.35
C ALA A 20 14.91 14.43 11.56
N LYS A 21 14.38 14.29 12.79
CA LYS A 21 15.18 14.34 14.03
C LYS A 21 16.04 13.08 14.23
N GLN A 22 15.59 11.92 13.75
CA GLN A 22 16.36 10.67 13.82
C GLN A 22 17.41 10.55 12.70
N GLN A 23 17.14 11.16 11.55
CA GLN A 23 18.02 11.14 10.38
C GLN A 23 19.25 12.04 10.55
N SER A 24 19.21 13.05 11.44
CA SER A 24 20.41 13.81 11.85
C SER A 24 21.46 12.97 12.60
N THR A 25 21.11 11.76 13.04
CA THR A 25 22.01 10.86 13.80
C THR A 25 22.53 9.64 13.01
N GLY A 26 22.02 9.37 11.81
CA GLY A 26 22.37 8.15 11.05
C GLY A 26 22.38 8.36 9.54
N MET A 27 23.53 8.08 8.93
CA MET A 27 23.90 8.41 7.54
C MET A 27 22.97 7.83 6.45
N ALA A 28 22.40 8.73 5.65
CA ALA A 28 22.37 8.68 4.18
C ALA A 28 22.10 10.11 3.68
N GLN A 29 23.10 10.77 3.07
CA GLN A 29 22.88 12.07 2.43
C GLN A 29 21.98 11.88 1.21
N VAL A 30 20.68 12.10 1.37
CA VAL A 30 19.73 12.05 0.27
C VAL A 30 19.99 13.28 -0.63
N SER A 31 20.51 13.05 -1.83
CA SER A 31 20.66 14.11 -2.83
C SER A 31 19.29 14.69 -3.19
N GLN A 32 19.22 16.01 -3.36
CA GLN A 32 17.99 16.71 -3.79
C GLN A 32 17.41 16.09 -5.08
N PHE A 33 18.26 15.59 -5.97
CA PHE A 33 17.82 14.90 -7.18
C PHE A 33 17.07 13.60 -6.87
N MET A 34 17.57 12.77 -5.95
CA MET A 34 16.89 11.53 -5.53
C MET A 34 15.55 11.81 -4.84
N PHE A 35 15.48 12.88 -4.08
CA PHE A 35 14.22 13.29 -3.43
C PHE A 35 13.16 13.71 -4.46
N ILE A 36 13.53 14.55 -5.43
CA ILE A 36 12.62 15.01 -6.49
C ILE A 36 12.16 13.84 -7.36
N THR A 37 13.07 12.94 -7.76
CA THR A 37 12.70 11.77 -8.56
C THR A 37 11.77 10.82 -7.79
N ALA A 38 11.97 10.63 -6.48
CA ALA A 38 11.07 9.85 -5.65
C ALA A 38 9.65 10.44 -5.57
N ILE A 39 9.52 11.77 -5.48
CA ILE A 39 8.21 12.44 -5.48
C ILE A 39 7.48 12.18 -6.82
N ILE A 40 8.17 12.38 -7.94
CA ILE A 40 7.60 12.19 -9.28
C ILE A 40 7.17 10.73 -9.46
N MET A 41 8.02 9.77 -9.08
CA MET A 41 7.72 8.33 -9.21
C MET A 41 6.53 7.91 -8.33
N ASN A 42 6.42 8.43 -7.11
CA ASN A 42 5.27 8.16 -6.24
C ASN A 42 3.97 8.74 -6.82
N PHE A 43 4.01 9.93 -7.40
CA PHE A 43 2.84 10.53 -8.05
C PHE A 43 2.37 9.73 -9.26
N VAL A 44 3.30 9.28 -10.10
CA VAL A 44 3.00 8.41 -11.26
C VAL A 44 2.44 7.07 -10.81
N SER A 45 3.01 6.47 -9.77
CA SER A 45 2.53 5.21 -9.17
C SER A 45 1.10 5.34 -8.65
N ALA A 46 0.80 6.37 -7.86
CA ALA A 46 -0.53 6.63 -7.33
C ALA A 46 -1.57 6.86 -8.45
N SER A 47 -1.19 7.62 -9.48
CA SER A 47 -2.04 7.88 -10.65
C SER A 47 -2.36 6.60 -11.42
N THR A 48 -1.35 5.75 -11.63
CA THR A 48 -1.51 4.46 -12.32
C THR A 48 -2.44 3.53 -11.54
N LEU A 49 -2.24 3.42 -10.22
CA LEU A 49 -3.10 2.60 -9.35
C LEU A 49 -4.57 3.07 -9.37
N GLY A 50 -4.77 4.39 -9.37
CA GLY A 50 -6.08 5.00 -9.56
C GLY A 50 -6.73 4.61 -10.88
N LEU A 51 -6.03 4.76 -12.00
CA LEU A 51 -6.52 4.38 -13.33
C LEU A 51 -6.83 2.88 -13.42
N THR A 52 -5.93 2.02 -12.93
CA THR A 52 -6.13 0.57 -12.89
C THR A 52 -7.41 0.20 -12.13
N SER A 53 -7.68 0.84 -10.99
CA SER A 53 -8.90 0.58 -10.22
C SER A 53 -10.19 0.93 -10.98
N VAL A 54 -10.15 1.97 -11.82
CA VAL A 54 -11.27 2.38 -12.68
C VAL A 54 -11.44 1.39 -13.83
N VAL A 55 -10.36 0.96 -14.47
CA VAL A 55 -10.38 -0.03 -15.57
C VAL A 55 -10.90 -1.38 -15.09
N ILE A 56 -10.42 -1.89 -13.95
CA ILE A 56 -10.90 -3.13 -13.33
C ILE A 56 -12.43 -3.09 -13.14
N ARG A 57 -12.95 -1.94 -12.75
CA ARG A 57 -14.40 -1.74 -12.56
C ARG A 57 -15.18 -1.72 -13.87
N GLN A 58 -14.59 -1.29 -14.98
CA GLN A 58 -15.26 -1.34 -16.30
C GLN A 58 -15.38 -2.79 -16.80
N LEU A 59 -14.49 -3.68 -16.36
CA LEU A 59 -14.41 -5.08 -16.75
C LEU A 59 -15.33 -6.01 -15.92
N LYS A 60 -16.57 -5.59 -15.62
CA LYS A 60 -17.50 -6.39 -14.79
C LYS A 60 -17.94 -7.72 -15.40
N GLY A 61 -17.79 -7.88 -16.72
CA GLY A 61 -18.15 -9.11 -17.42
C GLY A 61 -17.10 -10.23 -17.32
N LEU A 62 -15.92 -9.95 -16.77
CA LEU A 62 -14.85 -10.93 -16.64
C LEU A 62 -14.81 -11.54 -15.25
N HIS A 63 -14.61 -12.86 -15.20
CA HIS A 63 -14.41 -13.56 -13.94
C HIS A 63 -13.16 -13.03 -13.23
N TRP A 64 -13.28 -12.74 -11.93
CA TRP A 64 -12.22 -12.17 -11.09
C TRP A 64 -10.89 -12.94 -11.17
N SER A 65 -10.93 -14.25 -11.38
CA SER A 65 -9.73 -15.09 -11.49
C SER A 65 -8.89 -14.73 -12.72
N ILE A 66 -9.52 -14.41 -13.85
CA ILE A 66 -8.81 -14.04 -15.09
C ILE A 66 -8.10 -12.71 -14.89
N LEU A 67 -8.78 -11.74 -14.28
CA LEU A 67 -8.21 -10.42 -14.04
C LEU A 67 -7.06 -10.47 -13.04
N SER A 68 -7.22 -11.22 -11.95
CA SER A 68 -6.17 -11.42 -10.95
C SER A 68 -4.98 -12.18 -11.51
N GLY A 69 -5.22 -13.23 -12.31
CA GLY A 69 -4.18 -14.02 -12.95
C GLY A 69 -3.37 -13.20 -13.94
N PHE A 70 -4.03 -12.43 -14.80
CA PHE A 70 -3.35 -11.54 -15.75
C PHE A 70 -2.50 -10.48 -15.04
N GLN A 71 -3.05 -9.83 -14.00
CA GLN A 71 -2.31 -8.85 -13.21
C GLN A 71 -1.09 -9.48 -12.51
N GLY A 72 -1.25 -10.67 -11.95
CA GLY A 72 -0.15 -11.42 -11.34
C GLY A 72 0.95 -11.75 -12.34
N CYS A 73 0.62 -12.31 -13.50
CA CYS A 73 1.58 -12.62 -14.56
C CYS A 73 2.35 -11.38 -15.02
N MET A 74 1.65 -10.27 -15.27
CA MET A 74 2.30 -9.02 -15.69
C MET A 74 3.20 -8.45 -14.59
N SER A 75 2.78 -8.51 -13.32
CA SER A 75 3.63 -8.07 -12.21
C SER A 75 4.91 -8.90 -12.08
N SER A 76 4.84 -10.21 -12.31
CA SER A 76 6.02 -11.09 -12.28
C SER A 76 7.00 -10.76 -13.41
N ILE A 77 6.50 -10.53 -14.63
CA ILE A 77 7.33 -10.14 -15.78
C ILE A 77 8.03 -8.81 -15.49
N VAL A 78 7.29 -7.79 -15.05
CA VAL A 78 7.86 -6.48 -14.73
C VAL A 78 8.87 -6.57 -13.58
N SER A 79 8.59 -7.38 -12.56
CA SER A 79 9.51 -7.58 -11.43
C SER A 79 10.83 -8.23 -11.87
N ILE A 80 10.79 -9.21 -12.77
CA ILE A 80 11.98 -9.84 -13.34
C ILE A 80 12.80 -8.80 -14.14
N ILE A 81 12.15 -7.98 -14.95
CA ILE A 81 12.82 -6.94 -15.74
C ILE A 81 13.50 -5.92 -14.82
N ILE A 82 12.81 -5.42 -13.80
CA ILE A 82 13.37 -4.48 -12.82
C ILE A 82 14.56 -5.11 -12.10
N TRP A 83 14.44 -6.37 -11.68
CA TRP A 83 15.52 -7.09 -11.01
C TRP A 83 16.76 -7.23 -11.90
N ILE A 84 16.57 -7.58 -13.19
CA ILE A 84 17.66 -7.65 -14.19
C ILE A 84 18.34 -6.29 -14.33
N ILE A 85 17.58 -5.21 -14.53
CA ILE A 85 18.12 -3.85 -14.67
C ILE A 85 18.93 -3.47 -13.43
N TYR A 86 18.37 -3.69 -12.24
CA TYR A 86 19.06 -3.37 -10.98
C TYR A 86 20.37 -4.14 -10.83
N ARG A 87 20.37 -5.43 -11.16
CA ARG A 87 21.55 -6.29 -11.09
C ARG A 87 22.65 -5.88 -12.06
N PHE A 88 22.31 -5.50 -13.30
CA PHE A 88 23.32 -5.17 -14.31
C PHE A 88 23.80 -3.71 -14.26
N VAL A 89 22.96 -2.78 -13.81
CA VAL A 89 23.25 -1.34 -13.87
C VAL A 89 23.79 -0.80 -12.54
N TYR A 90 23.24 -1.21 -11.40
CA TYR A 90 23.52 -0.58 -10.11
C TYR A 90 24.45 -1.41 -9.21
N MET A 91 24.26 -2.72 -9.13
CA MET A 91 25.04 -3.59 -8.24
C MET A 91 26.03 -4.43 -9.02
N ARG A 92 27.24 -3.86 -9.22
CA ARG A 92 28.38 -4.57 -9.82
C ARG A 92 29.06 -5.55 -8.86
N GLU A 93 28.78 -5.43 -7.56
CA GLU A 93 29.32 -6.29 -6.51
C GLU A 93 28.41 -7.48 -6.22
N TYR A 94 29.04 -8.63 -5.98
CA TYR A 94 28.38 -9.92 -5.81
C TYR A 94 27.64 -9.96 -4.46
N ILE A 95 26.32 -9.77 -4.45
CA ILE A 95 25.52 -10.03 -3.25
C ILE A 95 25.51 -11.55 -3.02
N PRO A 96 26.08 -12.07 -1.92
CA PRO A 96 26.03 -13.49 -1.64
C PRO A 96 24.61 -13.87 -1.20
N TYR A 97 23.89 -14.56 -2.09
CA TYR A 97 22.54 -15.05 -1.81
C TYR A 97 22.59 -16.34 -0.98
N PHE A 98 22.88 -16.22 0.31
CA PHE A 98 22.73 -17.33 1.26
C PHE A 98 21.29 -17.38 1.76
N PHE A 99 20.38 -17.90 0.92
CA PHE A 99 19.00 -18.11 1.33
C PHE A 99 18.91 -19.29 2.30
N THR A 100 18.37 -19.05 3.48
CA THR A 100 18.06 -20.08 4.47
C THR A 100 16.68 -20.66 4.17
N LEU A 101 16.40 -21.90 4.61
CA LEU A 101 15.09 -22.54 4.45
C LEU A 101 13.93 -21.70 5.00
N ASN A 102 14.18 -20.94 6.07
CA ASN A 102 13.19 -20.02 6.65
C ASN A 102 12.83 -18.88 5.70
N ASP A 103 13.77 -18.36 4.92
CA ASP A 103 13.52 -17.26 3.96
C ASP A 103 12.59 -17.72 2.84
N TYR A 104 12.78 -18.95 2.36
CA TYR A 104 11.88 -19.55 1.37
C TYR A 104 10.47 -19.73 1.93
N LEU A 105 10.33 -20.14 3.19
CA LEU A 105 9.03 -20.26 3.85
C LEU A 105 8.35 -18.88 3.94
N TYR A 106 9.07 -17.84 4.35
CA TYR A 106 8.52 -16.49 4.42
C TYR A 106 8.10 -15.95 3.03
N ILE A 107 8.91 -16.16 1.99
CA ILE A 107 8.55 -15.77 0.61
C ILE A 107 7.29 -16.51 0.15
N PHE A 108 7.17 -17.80 0.47
CA PHE A 108 6.01 -18.61 0.11
C PHE A 108 4.73 -18.14 0.82
N CYS A 109 4.81 -17.92 2.14
CA CYS A 109 3.69 -17.38 2.92
C CYS A 109 3.27 -15.98 2.47
N LEU A 110 4.23 -15.11 2.15
CA LEU A 110 3.96 -13.78 1.57
C LEU A 110 3.26 -13.89 0.22
N GLY A 111 3.69 -14.82 -0.65
CA GLY A 111 3.05 -15.05 -1.95
C GLY A 111 1.58 -15.46 -1.84
N ILE A 112 1.26 -16.40 -0.95
CA ILE A 112 -0.13 -16.86 -0.73
C ILE A 112 -0.99 -15.75 -0.16
N THR A 113 -0.53 -15.08 0.89
CA THR A 113 -1.30 -14.03 1.58
C THR A 113 -1.51 -12.81 0.68
N ALA A 114 -0.49 -12.37 -0.05
CA ALA A 114 -0.60 -11.29 -1.02
C ALA A 114 -1.52 -11.65 -2.20
N GLY A 115 -1.45 -12.89 -2.70
CA GLY A 115 -2.33 -13.38 -3.75
C GLY A 115 -3.81 -13.37 -3.32
N LEU A 116 -4.11 -13.86 -2.11
CA LEU A 116 -5.46 -13.83 -1.53
C LEU A 116 -5.96 -12.40 -1.31
N ALA A 117 -5.09 -11.50 -0.83
CA ALA A 117 -5.41 -10.08 -0.66
C ALA A 117 -5.77 -9.44 -2.01
N GLN A 118 -5.02 -9.73 -3.07
CA GLN A 118 -5.25 -9.20 -4.41
C GLN A 118 -6.56 -9.70 -5.02
N ILE A 119 -6.86 -10.99 -4.89
CA ILE A 119 -8.14 -11.58 -5.32
C ILE A 119 -9.32 -10.90 -4.61
N SER A 120 -9.19 -10.71 -3.29
CA SER A 120 -10.22 -10.07 -2.46
C SER A 120 -10.42 -8.61 -2.87
N TRP A 121 -9.33 -7.89 -3.16
CA TRP A 121 -9.37 -6.50 -3.63
C TRP A 121 -10.07 -6.36 -4.98
N ILE A 122 -9.75 -7.23 -5.96
CA ILE A 122 -10.40 -7.23 -7.27
C ILE A 122 -11.89 -7.51 -7.14
N LYS A 123 -12.27 -8.51 -6.33
CA LYS A 123 -13.68 -8.79 -6.04
C LYS A 123 -14.36 -7.56 -5.43
N ALA A 124 -13.75 -6.91 -4.45
CA ALA A 124 -14.31 -5.71 -3.83
C ALA A 124 -14.54 -4.57 -4.84
N LEU A 125 -13.62 -4.36 -5.78
CA LEU A 125 -13.76 -3.37 -6.86
C LEU A 125 -14.85 -3.70 -7.88
N GLN A 126 -15.15 -4.99 -8.10
CA GLN A 126 -16.25 -5.39 -8.98
C GLN A 126 -17.63 -5.12 -8.35
N PHE A 127 -17.76 -5.36 -7.04
CA PHE A 127 -19.03 -5.20 -6.31
C PHE A 127 -19.36 -3.75 -5.92
N ASP A 128 -18.36 -2.90 -5.63
CA ASP A 128 -18.59 -1.55 -5.14
C ASP A 128 -18.03 -0.43 -6.06
N LYS A 129 -18.42 0.81 -5.79
CA LYS A 129 -17.87 2.00 -6.47
C LYS A 129 -16.41 2.18 -6.05
N ALA A 130 -15.52 2.36 -7.02
CA ALA A 130 -14.08 2.56 -6.80
C ALA A 130 -13.76 3.64 -5.76
N GLY A 131 -14.50 4.75 -5.74
CA GLY A 131 -14.33 5.81 -4.74
C GLY A 131 -14.62 5.36 -3.30
N ARG A 132 -15.53 4.40 -3.08
CA ARG A 132 -15.78 3.82 -1.75
C ARG A 132 -14.66 2.86 -1.37
N CYS A 133 -14.24 1.98 -2.28
CA CYS A 133 -13.11 1.07 -2.05
C CYS A 133 -11.82 1.83 -1.72
N ALA A 134 -11.53 2.92 -2.43
CA ALA A 134 -10.34 3.73 -2.16
C ALA A 134 -10.35 4.41 -0.77
N SER A 135 -11.53 4.71 -0.22
CA SER A 135 -11.61 5.19 1.18
C SER A 135 -11.32 4.07 2.19
N LEU A 136 -11.73 2.84 1.89
CA LEU A 136 -11.43 1.67 2.72
C LEU A 136 -9.94 1.29 2.65
N THR A 137 -9.25 1.55 1.55
CA THR A 137 -7.79 1.34 1.46
C THR A 137 -7.03 2.14 2.50
N LEU A 138 -7.52 3.32 2.90
CA LEU A 138 -6.90 4.13 3.96
C LEU A 138 -6.97 3.44 5.32
N LEU A 139 -7.93 2.53 5.54
CA LEU A 139 -8.03 1.71 6.73
C LEU A 139 -6.86 0.70 6.86
N ASN A 140 -6.18 0.37 5.75
CA ASN A 140 -4.99 -0.49 5.80
C ASN A 140 -3.89 0.13 6.67
N ILE A 141 -3.79 1.47 6.72
CA ILE A 141 -2.83 2.17 7.59
C ILE A 141 -3.12 1.86 9.06
N VAL A 142 -4.40 1.86 9.45
CA VAL A 142 -4.82 1.53 10.81
C VAL A 142 -4.52 0.08 11.15
N PHE A 143 -4.77 -0.85 10.22
CA PHE A 143 -4.40 -2.25 10.42
C PHE A 143 -2.88 -2.45 10.52
N GLY A 144 -2.09 -1.68 9.77
CA GLY A 144 -0.63 -1.65 9.90
C GLY A 144 -0.21 -1.32 11.34
N PHE A 145 -0.70 -0.21 11.88
CA PHE A 145 -0.41 0.18 13.27
C PHE A 145 -0.90 -0.84 14.29
N LEU A 146 -2.05 -1.47 14.06
CA LEU A 146 -2.56 -2.52 14.94
C LEU A 146 -1.64 -3.74 14.96
N PHE A 147 -1.14 -4.17 13.80
CA PHE A 147 -0.16 -5.25 13.71
C PHE A 147 1.18 -4.87 14.35
N ASP A 148 1.62 -3.62 14.22
CA ASP A 148 2.85 -3.13 14.85
C ASP A 148 2.77 -3.21 16.39
N VAL A 149 1.63 -2.86 16.97
CA VAL A 149 1.39 -3.00 18.41
C VAL A 149 1.35 -4.47 18.83
N LEU A 150 0.59 -5.30 18.11
CA LEU A 150 0.35 -6.68 18.52
C LEU A 150 1.58 -7.58 18.37
N ILE A 151 2.35 -7.42 17.29
CA ILE A 151 3.50 -8.28 16.98
C ILE A 151 4.80 -7.71 17.54
N PHE A 152 5.05 -6.41 17.32
CA PHE A 152 6.34 -5.79 17.65
C PHE A 152 6.32 -5.09 19.01
N ASN A 153 5.20 -5.11 19.73
CA ASN A 153 5.01 -4.44 21.02
C ASN A 153 5.41 -2.95 20.95
N TYR A 154 5.12 -2.34 19.79
CA TYR A 154 5.46 -0.95 19.55
C TYR A 154 4.53 -0.01 20.32
N ASN A 155 5.11 1.00 20.98
CA ASN A 155 4.33 2.00 21.72
C ASN A 155 3.81 3.05 20.73
N LEU A 156 2.50 3.04 20.50
CA LEU A 156 1.85 4.05 19.65
C LEU A 156 2.00 5.44 20.24
N ARG A 157 2.31 6.39 19.37
CA ARG A 157 2.36 7.80 19.72
C ARG A 157 0.98 8.43 19.58
N ILE A 158 0.74 9.53 20.30
CA ILE A 158 -0.57 10.18 20.37
C ILE A 158 -1.13 10.57 18.97
N TYR A 159 -0.26 10.94 18.04
CA TYR A 159 -0.63 11.36 16.70
C TYR A 159 -1.05 10.20 15.79
N GLU A 160 -0.51 8.99 16.00
CA GLU A 160 -0.92 7.77 15.28
C GLU A 160 -2.33 7.36 15.72
N ILE A 161 -2.61 7.47 17.03
CA ILE A 161 -3.93 7.21 17.61
C ILE A 161 -4.96 8.21 17.09
N LEU A 162 -4.62 9.51 17.13
CA LEU A 162 -5.50 10.57 16.61
C LEU A 162 -5.78 10.39 15.13
N GLY A 163 -4.75 10.22 14.30
CA GLY A 163 -4.92 10.01 12.87
C GLY A 163 -5.71 8.74 12.54
N GLY A 164 -5.43 7.64 13.25
CA GLY A 164 -6.17 6.38 13.13
C GLY A 164 -7.65 6.55 13.48
N SER A 165 -7.97 7.26 14.56
CA SER A 165 -9.35 7.52 14.98
C SER A 165 -10.15 8.29 13.93
N VAL A 166 -9.54 9.29 13.28
CA VAL A 166 -10.16 10.09 12.21
C VAL A 166 -10.44 9.21 10.97
N ILE A 167 -9.51 8.32 10.63
CA ILE A 167 -9.69 7.38 9.51
C ILE A 167 -10.85 6.41 9.80
N ILE A 168 -10.92 5.85 11.02
CA ILE A 168 -12.00 4.94 11.44
C ILE A 168 -13.35 5.65 11.38
N LEU A 169 -13.45 6.84 11.97
CA LEU A 169 -14.69 7.63 11.97
C LEU A 169 -15.15 7.93 10.54
N CYS A 170 -14.23 8.35 9.66
CA CYS A 170 -14.54 8.62 8.26
C CYS A 170 -15.07 7.36 7.54
N SER A 171 -14.46 6.20 7.78
CA SER A 171 -14.90 4.93 7.19
C SER A 171 -16.27 4.50 7.71
N ALA A 172 -16.54 4.67 9.01
CA ALA A 172 -17.85 4.41 9.61
C ALA A 172 -18.94 5.29 9.01
N PHE A 173 -18.69 6.59 8.84
CA PHE A 173 -19.62 7.51 8.18
C PHE A 173 -19.94 7.09 6.74
N VAL A 174 -18.92 6.71 5.95
CA VAL A 174 -19.13 6.22 4.57
C VAL A 174 -20.00 4.96 4.55
N PHE A 175 -19.84 4.08 5.53
CA PHE A 175 -20.65 2.87 5.66
C PHE A 175 -22.10 3.20 6.04
N ILE A 176 -22.33 4.09 7.00
CA ILE A 176 -23.68 4.54 7.42
C ILE A 176 -24.43 5.17 6.25
N ILE A 177 -23.77 6.05 5.48
CA ILE A 177 -24.37 6.66 4.29
C ILE A 177 -24.79 5.58 3.28
N LYS A 178 -23.93 4.58 3.05
CA LYS A 178 -24.23 3.48 2.13
C LYS A 178 -25.45 2.66 2.58
N LEU A 179 -25.63 2.42 3.88
CA LEU A 179 -26.81 1.73 4.39
C LEU A 179 -28.06 2.55 4.12
N ARG A 180 -28.06 3.84 4.46
CA ARG A 180 -29.22 4.72 4.23
C ARG A 180 -29.64 4.81 2.75
N THR A 181 -28.69 4.88 1.83
CA THR A 181 -29.00 4.94 0.38
C THR A 181 -29.45 3.60 -0.23
N LYS A 182 -29.39 2.49 0.52
CA LYS A 182 -29.84 1.18 0.03
C LYS A 182 -31.29 0.87 0.47
N ASP A 183 -31.80 1.62 1.43
CA ASP A 183 -33.16 1.51 1.96
C ASP A 183 -34.17 2.41 1.21
N GLU A 184 -33.68 3.20 0.23
CA GLU A 184 -34.46 3.93 -0.79
C GLU A 184 -34.36 3.23 -2.15
#